data_AF-A0A8S9F3M4-F1
#
_entry.id   AF-A0A8S9F3M4-F1
#
_cell.length_a   1.000
_cell.length_b   1.000
_cell.length_c   1.000
_cell.angle_alpha   90.00
_cell.angle_beta   90.00
_cell.angle_gamma   90.00
#
_symmetry.space_group_name_H-M   'P 1'
#
loop_
_entity.id
_entity.type
_entity.pdbx_description
1 polymer ?
#
loop_
_entity_poly.entity_id
_entity_poly.type
_entity_poly.pdbx_seq_one_letter_code
_entity_poly.pdbx_strand_id
1 'polypeptide(L)'
;RYVLLSRPFCFEPSTPYEVTMRLQRAGVTQRHPGAFILIDSLVLLPRVSELPGFHGAEAAAAARREELERYRCLEAFRMAPPHPLAQACTRLVCSVSALLHSGALPCQCDPQGSRSSECQAQGGQCECKPHILGRRCDRCTPGSYGFGPLGCSPCACSPEGSVSQLCDAVSGQCRCQPGTVGRQCDQCQPGHWGFPACRPCQCNGHAEECDPRTGSCLRCRDHTAGRHCER
;
A
#
# COMPACT_ATOMS: atom_id res chain seq x y z
N ARG A 1 15.39 1.41 3.69
CA ARG A 1 16.70 0.70 3.57
C ARG A 1 16.75 0.13 2.16
N TYR A 2 17.92 0.05 1.53
CA TYR A 2 18.04 -0.48 0.17
C TYR A 2 19.32 -1.32 0.04
N VAL A 3 19.36 -2.14 -1.01
CA VAL A 3 20.56 -2.84 -1.47
C VAL A 3 20.76 -2.47 -2.93
N LEU A 4 21.92 -1.89 -3.25
CA LEU A 4 22.30 -1.65 -4.64
C LEU A 4 23.07 -2.86 -5.14
N LEU A 5 22.61 -3.46 -6.25
CA LEU A 5 23.32 -4.56 -6.88
C LEU A 5 24.63 -4.04 -7.49
N SER A 6 25.70 -4.83 -7.33
CA SER A 6 27.06 -4.43 -7.73
C SER A 6 27.27 -4.36 -9.23
N ARG A 7 26.47 -5.11 -10.01
CA ARG A 7 26.52 -5.13 -11.47
C ARG A 7 25.30 -4.45 -12.06
N PRO A 8 25.47 -3.47 -12.97
CA PRO A 8 24.36 -2.88 -13.70
C PRO A 8 23.80 -3.89 -14.72
N PHE A 9 22.60 -3.59 -15.19
CA PHE A 9 21.98 -4.28 -16.32
C PHE A 9 21.71 -3.25 -17.41
N CYS A 10 21.92 -3.65 -18.67
CA CYS A 10 21.50 -2.86 -19.82
C CYS A 10 20.17 -3.41 -20.30
N PHE A 11 19.13 -2.57 -20.29
CA PHE A 11 17.80 -2.91 -20.80
C PHE A 11 17.50 -2.07 -22.03
N GLU A 12 16.88 -2.69 -23.03
CA GLU A 12 16.50 -2.02 -24.25
C GLU A 12 15.02 -1.60 -24.20
N PRO A 13 14.67 -0.41 -24.75
CA PRO A 13 13.28 0.00 -24.88
C PRO A 13 12.44 -1.03 -25.64
N SER A 14 11.18 -1.16 -25.27
CA SER A 14 10.20 -2.04 -25.94
C SER A 14 10.52 -3.54 -25.89
N THR A 15 11.55 -3.95 -25.16
CA THR A 15 11.88 -5.36 -24.96
C THR A 15 11.33 -5.83 -23.60
N PRO A 16 10.51 -6.90 -23.55
CA PRO A 16 10.04 -7.45 -22.29
C PRO A 16 11.15 -8.26 -21.60
N TYR A 17 11.33 -8.05 -20.31
CA TYR A 17 12.31 -8.77 -19.49
C TYR A 17 11.64 -9.39 -18.27
N GLU A 18 12.09 -10.57 -17.88
CA GLU A 18 11.73 -11.21 -16.62
C GLU A 18 12.92 -11.15 -15.65
N VAL A 19 12.76 -10.49 -14.50
CA VAL A 19 13.79 -10.38 -13.48
C VAL A 19 13.51 -11.37 -12.36
N THR A 20 14.28 -12.46 -12.31
CA THR A 20 14.18 -13.46 -11.24
C THR A 20 15.15 -13.13 -10.11
N MET A 21 14.62 -12.83 -8.92
CA MET A 21 15.43 -12.68 -7.71
C MET A 21 15.37 -13.95 -6.85
N ARG A 22 16.54 -14.52 -6.53
CA ARG A 22 16.66 -15.69 -5.65
C ARG A 22 17.33 -15.30 -4.36
N LEU A 23 16.61 -15.42 -3.25
CA LEU A 23 17.17 -15.24 -1.91
C LEU A 23 17.74 -16.58 -1.45
N GLN A 24 19.07 -16.67 -1.37
CA GLN A 24 19.77 -17.84 -0.88
C GLN A 24 20.33 -17.57 0.51
N ARG A 25 20.27 -18.58 1.39
CA ARG A 25 20.85 -18.50 2.73
C ARG A 25 22.37 -18.58 2.62
N ALA A 26 23.09 -17.61 3.18
CA ALA A 26 24.55 -17.65 3.27
C ALA A 26 24.97 -17.83 4.74
N GLY A 27 25.73 -18.90 5.03
CA GLY A 27 26.53 -19.03 6.27
C GLY A 27 25.75 -19.03 7.59
N VAL A 28 24.78 -19.93 7.81
CA VAL A 28 24.05 -20.00 9.09
C VAL A 28 24.02 -21.42 9.65
N THR A 29 24.43 -21.55 10.91
CA THR A 29 24.46 -22.79 11.72
C THR A 29 23.14 -23.04 12.47
N GLN A 30 22.33 -22.01 12.76
CA GLN A 30 21.01 -22.12 13.41
C GLN A 30 19.86 -21.63 12.53
N ARG A 31 18.74 -22.36 12.55
CA ARG A 31 17.49 -21.97 11.88
C ARG A 31 16.61 -21.18 12.84
N HIS A 32 16.10 -20.04 12.39
CA HIS A 32 14.98 -19.35 13.03
C HIS A 32 13.72 -19.56 12.17
N PRO A 33 12.83 -20.51 12.53
CA PRO A 33 11.69 -20.88 11.71
C PRO A 33 10.68 -19.74 11.47
N GLY A 34 10.74 -18.66 12.25
CA GLY A 34 9.90 -17.47 12.09
C GLY A 34 10.58 -16.28 11.40
N ALA A 35 11.81 -16.41 10.91
CA ALA A 35 12.50 -15.29 10.25
C ALA A 35 12.03 -15.14 8.79
N PHE A 36 11.63 -13.93 8.42
CA PHE A 36 11.20 -13.58 7.07
C PHE A 36 11.89 -12.29 6.59
N ILE A 37 12.01 -12.15 5.27
CA ILE A 37 12.51 -10.93 4.61
C ILE A 37 11.32 -10.29 3.90
N LEU A 38 11.05 -9.02 4.21
CA LEU A 38 10.05 -8.24 3.50
C LEU A 38 10.74 -7.42 2.40
N ILE A 39 10.24 -7.56 1.18
CA ILE A 39 10.68 -6.78 0.02
C ILE A 39 9.52 -5.89 -0.37
N ASP A 40 9.78 -4.58 -0.40
CA ASP A 40 8.79 -3.58 -0.79
C ASP A 40 8.74 -3.41 -2.31
N SER A 41 9.88 -3.10 -2.93
CA SER A 41 9.97 -2.86 -4.37
C SER A 41 11.35 -3.17 -4.94
N LEU A 42 11.39 -3.37 -6.26
CA LEU A 42 12.61 -3.37 -7.08
C LEU A 42 12.58 -2.13 -7.96
N VAL A 43 13.66 -1.35 -7.95
CA VAL A 43 13.75 -0.06 -8.65
C VAL A 43 14.90 -0.09 -9.63
N LEU A 44 14.63 0.31 -10.87
CA LEU A 44 15.66 0.53 -11.89
C LEU A 44 16.09 1.99 -11.85
N LEU A 45 17.35 2.23 -11.47
CA LEU A 45 17.95 3.55 -11.49
C LEU A 45 18.84 3.70 -12.72
N PRO A 46 18.65 4.74 -13.56
CA PRO A 46 19.48 4.94 -14.73
C PRO A 46 20.91 5.28 -14.33
N ARG A 47 21.88 4.82 -15.12
CA ARG A 47 23.28 5.19 -14.94
C ARG A 47 23.56 6.54 -15.58
N VAL A 48 23.33 7.60 -14.81
CA VAL A 48 23.43 8.99 -15.29
C VAL A 48 24.80 9.35 -15.87
N SER A 49 25.88 8.76 -15.36
CA SER A 49 27.24 8.99 -15.85
C SER A 49 27.50 8.51 -17.29
N GLU A 50 26.64 7.66 -17.83
CA GLU A 50 26.73 7.16 -19.22
C GLU A 50 25.84 7.94 -20.20
N LEU A 51 25.04 8.90 -19.71
CA LEU A 51 24.17 9.69 -20.57
C LEU A 51 24.94 10.76 -21.36
N PRO A 52 24.48 11.10 -22.58
CA PRO A 52 25.01 12.24 -23.32
C PRO A 52 25.00 13.52 -22.49
N GLY A 53 26.10 14.29 -22.51
CA GLY A 53 26.25 15.51 -21.72
C GLY A 53 26.59 15.31 -20.24
N PHE A 54 26.64 14.06 -19.77
CA PHE A 54 27.18 13.66 -18.46
C PHE A 54 28.40 12.73 -18.60
N HIS A 55 28.49 11.97 -19.68
CA HIS A 55 29.63 11.14 -20.02
C HIS A 55 30.81 11.95 -20.62
N GLY A 56 32.04 11.44 -20.48
CA GLY A 56 33.25 12.01 -21.10
C GLY A 56 34.00 13.02 -20.24
N ALA A 57 35.12 13.51 -20.78
CA ALA A 57 36.07 14.41 -20.10
C ALA A 57 35.84 15.91 -20.38
N GLU A 58 34.82 16.26 -21.18
CA GLU A 58 34.47 17.66 -21.42
C GLU A 58 34.14 18.38 -20.11
N ALA A 59 34.63 19.61 -19.96
CA ALA A 59 34.49 20.38 -18.72
C ALA A 59 33.03 20.55 -18.27
N ALA A 60 32.11 20.75 -19.23
CA ALA A 60 30.69 20.88 -18.92
C ALA A 60 30.07 19.58 -18.40
N ALA A 61 30.45 18.42 -18.95
CA ALA A 61 29.97 17.12 -18.48
C ALA A 61 30.56 16.76 -17.11
N ALA A 62 31.85 17.05 -16.90
CA ALA A 62 32.51 16.87 -15.61
C ALA A 62 31.87 17.74 -14.51
N ALA A 63 31.59 19.02 -14.80
CA ALA A 63 30.94 19.92 -13.84
C ALA A 63 29.53 19.45 -13.44
N ARG A 64 28.73 18.96 -14.40
CA ARG A 64 27.39 18.39 -14.09
C ARG A 64 27.49 17.14 -13.21
N ARG A 65 28.50 16.28 -13.43
CA ARG A 65 28.74 15.09 -12.60
C ARG A 65 29.18 15.49 -11.18
N GLU A 66 30.10 16.44 -11.06
CA GLU A 66 30.54 16.95 -9.76
C GLU A 66 29.38 17.57 -8.98
N GLU A 67 28.49 18.32 -9.63
CA GLU A 67 27.32 18.92 -8.99
C GLU A 67 26.31 17.85 -8.51
N LEU A 68 26.05 16.81 -9.30
CA LEU A 68 25.22 15.66 -8.91
C LEU A 68 25.78 14.95 -7.67
N GLU A 69 27.09 14.74 -7.61
CA GLU A 69 27.77 14.08 -6.50
C GLU A 69 27.82 14.98 -5.25
N ARG A 70 28.18 16.25 -5.41
CA ARG A 70 28.29 17.23 -4.32
C ARG A 70 26.99 17.38 -3.55
N TYR A 71 25.87 17.48 -4.26
CA TYR A 71 24.54 17.61 -3.66
C TYR A 71 23.83 16.27 -3.48
N ARG A 72 24.49 15.15 -3.83
CA ARG A 72 23.96 13.80 -3.68
C ARG A 72 22.57 13.65 -4.30
N CYS A 73 22.34 14.28 -5.46
CA CYS A 73 21.02 14.40 -6.07
C CYS A 73 20.36 13.04 -6.35
N LEU A 74 21.17 12.00 -6.59
CA LEU A 74 20.68 10.65 -6.85
C LEU A 74 20.34 9.86 -5.58
N GLU A 75 20.83 10.27 -4.40
CA GLU A 75 20.52 9.58 -3.14
C GLU A 75 19.04 9.69 -2.78
N ALA A 76 18.39 10.80 -3.15
CA ALA A 76 16.96 11.03 -2.94
C ALA A 76 16.08 9.94 -3.57
N PHE A 77 16.58 9.23 -4.59
CA PHE A 77 15.86 8.16 -5.30
C PHE A 77 16.22 6.75 -4.84
N ARG A 78 17.20 6.60 -3.95
CA ARG A 78 17.61 5.27 -3.43
C ARG A 78 16.74 4.79 -2.28
N MET A 79 15.90 5.66 -1.73
CA MET A 79 15.08 5.40 -0.55
C MET A 79 13.66 5.93 -0.78
N ALA A 80 12.67 5.19 -0.27
CA ALA A 80 11.28 5.63 -0.19
C ALA A 80 10.94 6.06 1.25
N PRO A 81 10.13 7.12 1.44
CA PRO A 81 9.68 8.06 0.41
C PRO A 81 10.85 8.95 -0.08
N PRO A 82 10.80 9.43 -1.34
CA PRO A 82 11.81 10.34 -1.85
C PRO A 82 11.80 11.65 -1.04
N HIS A 83 12.99 12.20 -0.80
CA HIS A 83 13.14 13.46 -0.08
C HIS A 83 13.03 14.64 -1.06
N PRO A 84 12.54 15.81 -0.62
CA PRO A 84 12.54 17.01 -1.46
C PRO A 84 13.95 17.32 -1.98
N LEU A 85 14.06 17.52 -3.28
CA LEU A 85 15.32 17.85 -3.92
C LEU A 85 15.66 19.33 -3.71
N ALA A 86 16.93 19.63 -3.45
CA ALA A 86 17.43 21.00 -3.53
C ALA A 86 17.24 21.56 -4.95
N GLN A 87 17.02 22.87 -5.08
CA GLN A 87 16.80 23.52 -6.39
C GLN A 87 17.93 23.23 -7.40
N ALA A 88 19.19 23.16 -6.93
CA ALA A 88 20.33 22.79 -7.76
C ALA A 88 20.17 21.39 -8.40
N CYS A 89 19.66 20.42 -7.63
CA CYS A 89 19.39 19.07 -8.13
C CYS A 89 18.22 19.02 -9.11
N THR A 90 17.19 19.84 -8.90
CA THR A 90 16.00 19.86 -9.76
C THR A 90 16.37 20.06 -11.23
N ARG A 91 17.25 21.02 -11.54
CA ARG A 91 17.68 21.27 -12.92
C ARG A 91 18.36 20.05 -13.54
N LEU A 92 19.31 19.45 -12.82
CA LEU A 92 20.09 18.32 -13.32
C LEU A 92 19.23 17.07 -13.51
N VAL A 93 18.34 16.78 -12.54
CA VAL A 93 17.40 15.67 -12.63
C VAL A 93 16.42 15.85 -13.79
N CYS A 94 15.92 17.07 -14.02
CA CYS A 94 15.08 17.36 -15.18
C CYS A 94 15.82 17.13 -16.50
N SER A 95 17.10 17.56 -16.60
CA SER A 95 17.92 17.31 -17.80
C SER A 95 18.13 15.81 -18.04
N VAL A 96 18.41 15.04 -16.98
CA VAL A 96 18.55 13.57 -17.07
C VAL A 96 17.26 12.94 -17.57
N SER A 97 16.11 13.33 -17.00
CA SER A 97 14.80 12.86 -17.42
C SER A 97 14.53 13.17 -18.89
N ALA A 98 14.82 14.40 -19.34
CA ALA A 98 14.64 14.82 -20.72
C ALA A 98 15.49 14.02 -21.71
N LEU A 99 16.72 13.66 -21.34
CA LEU A 99 17.58 12.79 -22.16
C LEU A 99 17.04 11.36 -22.26
N LEU A 100 16.48 10.83 -21.17
CA LEU A 100 15.96 9.46 -21.13
C LEU A 100 14.60 9.31 -21.82
N HIS A 101 13.75 10.34 -21.75
CA HIS A 101 12.36 10.29 -22.18
C HIS A 101 12.04 11.19 -23.38
N SER A 102 13.07 11.76 -24.02
CA SER A 102 12.92 12.73 -25.12
C SER A 102 12.06 13.93 -24.73
N GLY A 103 12.21 14.40 -23.49
CA GLY A 103 11.44 15.51 -22.92
C GLY A 103 10.73 15.13 -21.62
N ALA A 104 9.62 15.82 -21.34
CA ALA A 104 8.77 15.54 -20.18
C ALA A 104 7.68 14.52 -20.53
N LEU A 105 7.33 13.68 -19.55
CA LEU A 105 6.22 12.72 -19.67
C LEU A 105 4.88 13.38 -19.27
N PRO A 106 3.75 12.96 -19.87
CA PRO A 106 2.43 13.45 -19.49
C PRO A 106 2.05 12.97 -18.08
N CYS A 107 1.32 13.81 -17.33
CA CYS A 107 0.91 13.52 -15.96
C CYS A 107 0.05 12.25 -15.84
N GLN A 108 -0.96 12.09 -16.69
CA GLN A 108 -1.92 10.98 -16.64
C GLN A 108 -2.63 10.82 -15.27
N CYS A 109 -2.95 11.93 -14.61
CA CYS A 109 -3.72 11.92 -13.37
C CYS A 109 -5.10 11.26 -13.58
N ASP A 110 -5.52 10.42 -12.63
CA ASP A 110 -6.83 9.78 -12.69
C ASP A 110 -7.94 10.81 -12.47
N PRO A 111 -8.92 10.94 -13.38
CA PRO A 111 -9.94 11.98 -13.29
C PRO A 111 -10.87 11.80 -12.08
N GLN A 112 -11.04 10.58 -11.58
CA GLN A 112 -11.86 10.31 -10.39
C GLN A 112 -11.05 10.53 -9.12
N GLY A 113 -9.79 10.11 -9.10
CA GLY A 113 -8.96 10.14 -7.90
C GLY A 113 -8.13 11.41 -7.69
N SER A 114 -7.91 12.21 -8.73
CA SER A 114 -7.17 13.48 -8.65
C SER A 114 -8.09 14.69 -8.55
N ARG A 115 -7.56 15.78 -7.97
CA ARG A 115 -8.20 17.10 -7.88
C ARG A 115 -8.05 17.93 -9.16
N SER A 116 -6.98 17.67 -9.92
CA SER A 116 -6.64 18.34 -11.17
C SER A 116 -5.99 17.36 -12.15
N SER A 117 -5.98 17.70 -13.44
CA SER A 117 -5.17 17.03 -14.46
C SER A 117 -3.70 17.46 -14.45
N GLU A 118 -3.38 18.54 -13.74
CA GLU A 118 -2.03 19.04 -13.55
C GLU A 118 -1.32 18.27 -12.43
N CYS A 119 -0.04 18.00 -12.62
CA CYS A 119 0.81 17.33 -11.64
C CYS A 119 2.06 18.16 -11.35
N GLN A 120 2.72 17.83 -10.24
CA GLN A 120 4.00 18.45 -9.89
C GLN A 120 5.02 18.25 -11.01
N ALA A 121 5.70 19.33 -11.42
CA ALA A 121 6.69 19.28 -12.49
C ALA A 121 7.84 18.31 -12.17
N GLN A 122 8.21 18.18 -10.90
CA GLN A 122 9.18 17.20 -10.42
C GLN A 122 8.46 15.93 -9.98
N GLY A 123 8.85 14.79 -10.54
CA GLY A 123 8.32 13.47 -10.18
C GLY A 123 6.90 13.18 -10.67
N GLY A 124 6.15 14.19 -11.13
CA GLY A 124 4.84 14.00 -11.75
C GLY A 124 3.74 13.58 -10.78
N GLN A 125 3.86 13.89 -9.49
CA GLN A 125 2.86 13.54 -8.49
C GLN A 125 1.59 14.38 -8.70
N CYS A 126 0.46 13.71 -8.91
CA CYS A 126 -0.86 14.34 -8.99
C CYS A 126 -1.38 14.69 -7.59
N GLU A 127 -2.25 15.71 -7.52
CA GLU A 127 -2.93 16.06 -6.27
C GLU A 127 -4.11 15.12 -6.02
N CYS A 128 -3.95 14.19 -5.07
CA CYS A 128 -4.97 13.18 -4.81
C CYS A 128 -6.11 13.69 -3.92
N LYS A 129 -7.30 13.13 -4.15
CA LYS A 129 -8.43 13.25 -3.24
C LYS A 129 -8.18 12.46 -1.94
N PRO A 130 -8.97 12.67 -0.87
CA PRO A 130 -8.78 11.98 0.40
C PRO A 130 -8.74 10.45 0.25
N HIS A 131 -7.84 9.81 1.00
CA HIS A 131 -7.66 8.36 1.04
C HIS A 131 -7.31 7.70 -0.29
N ILE A 132 -6.77 8.47 -1.24
CA ILE A 132 -6.23 7.99 -2.52
C ILE A 132 -4.74 8.24 -2.56
N LEU A 133 -3.98 7.32 -3.15
CA LEU A 133 -2.53 7.42 -3.31
C LEU A 133 -2.07 7.03 -4.71
N GLY A 134 -0.76 7.14 -4.92
CA GLY A 134 -0.08 6.80 -6.16
C GLY A 134 0.23 8.04 -6.98
N ARG A 135 1.23 7.94 -7.86
CA ARG A 135 1.65 9.07 -8.71
C ARG A 135 0.48 9.66 -9.50
N ARG A 136 -0.43 8.79 -9.95
CA ARG A 136 -1.62 9.12 -10.74
C ARG A 136 -2.91 9.19 -9.93
N CYS A 137 -2.87 9.01 -8.60
CA CYS A 137 -4.05 8.93 -7.74
C CYS A 137 -5.07 7.86 -8.18
N ASP A 138 -4.57 6.66 -8.48
CA ASP A 138 -5.31 5.58 -9.15
C ASP A 138 -5.76 4.46 -8.21
N ARG A 139 -5.50 4.58 -6.91
CA ARG A 139 -5.83 3.54 -5.91
C ARG A 139 -6.05 4.09 -4.52
N CYS A 140 -6.80 3.36 -3.72
CA CYS A 140 -7.00 3.68 -2.31
C CYS A 140 -5.72 3.53 -1.49
N THR A 141 -5.58 4.36 -0.44
CA THR A 141 -4.57 4.16 0.60
C THR A 141 -4.79 2.83 1.36
N PRO A 142 -3.75 2.18 1.90
CA PRO A 142 -3.93 1.04 2.78
C PRO A 142 -4.85 1.43 3.95
N GLY A 143 -5.86 0.61 4.23
CA GLY A 143 -6.87 0.94 5.24
C GLY A 143 -8.04 1.79 4.72
N SER A 144 -8.16 1.98 3.40
CA SER A 144 -9.37 2.50 2.76
C SER A 144 -9.82 1.64 1.58
N TYR A 145 -11.08 1.80 1.16
CA TYR A 145 -11.72 1.02 0.11
C TYR A 145 -12.73 1.84 -0.70
N GLY A 146 -13.20 1.27 -1.81
CA GLY A 146 -14.29 1.84 -2.60
C GLY A 146 -13.86 3.09 -3.37
N PHE A 147 -12.88 2.93 -4.25
CA PHE A 147 -12.38 4.02 -5.11
C PHE A 147 -13.51 4.64 -5.93
N GLY A 148 -13.65 5.97 -5.86
CA GLY A 148 -14.65 6.70 -6.65
C GLY A 148 -14.45 8.22 -6.63
N PRO A 149 -15.42 8.98 -7.18
CA PRO A 149 -15.30 10.42 -7.38
C PRO A 149 -15.09 11.26 -6.11
N LEU A 150 -15.47 10.75 -4.94
CA LEU A 150 -15.32 11.41 -3.64
C LEU A 150 -14.04 11.02 -2.89
N GLY A 151 -13.22 10.12 -3.45
CA GLY A 151 -12.11 9.51 -2.72
C GLY A 151 -12.38 8.04 -2.41
N CYS A 152 -11.69 7.53 -1.38
CA CYS A 152 -11.97 6.22 -0.79
C CYS A 152 -12.51 6.38 0.64
N SER A 153 -13.26 5.38 1.11
CA SER A 153 -13.77 5.34 2.48
C SER A 153 -12.84 4.55 3.40
N PRO A 154 -12.67 4.94 4.68
CA PRO A 154 -11.86 4.18 5.62
C PRO A 154 -12.45 2.80 5.89
N CYS A 155 -11.61 1.78 6.05
CA CYS A 155 -12.03 0.42 6.37
C CYS A 155 -12.80 0.37 7.70
N ALA A 156 -12.25 1.01 8.74
CA ALA A 156 -12.76 0.99 10.11
C ALA A 156 -12.99 -0.45 10.63
N CYS A 157 -11.97 -1.30 10.52
CA CYS A 157 -11.98 -2.65 11.10
C CYS A 157 -11.89 -2.56 12.63
N SER A 158 -12.70 -3.33 13.35
CA SER A 158 -12.63 -3.37 14.81
C SER A 158 -11.26 -3.91 15.27
N PRO A 159 -10.55 -3.21 16.16
CA PRO A 159 -9.29 -3.72 16.72
C PRO A 159 -9.49 -4.98 17.59
N GLU A 160 -10.67 -5.17 18.19
CA GLU A 160 -11.00 -6.34 18.99
C GLU A 160 -11.41 -7.53 18.13
N GLY A 161 -12.14 -7.29 17.04
CA GLY A 161 -12.74 -8.35 16.23
C GLY A 161 -12.03 -8.65 14.91
N SER A 162 -11.06 -7.85 14.48
CA SER A 162 -10.30 -8.09 13.25
C SER A 162 -8.86 -8.53 13.52
N VAL A 163 -8.25 -9.17 12.53
CA VAL A 163 -6.83 -9.57 12.58
C VAL A 163 -5.91 -8.40 12.23
N SER A 164 -6.42 -7.41 11.50
CA SER A 164 -5.67 -6.21 11.10
C SER A 164 -6.63 -5.08 10.75
N GLN A 165 -6.12 -3.85 10.78
CA GLN A 165 -6.82 -2.64 10.33
C GLN A 165 -6.94 -2.50 8.81
N LEU A 166 -6.38 -3.45 8.05
CA LEU A 166 -6.47 -3.50 6.60
C LEU A 166 -7.73 -4.26 6.18
N CYS A 167 -8.37 -3.79 5.12
CA CYS A 167 -9.50 -4.44 4.47
C CYS A 167 -9.26 -4.60 2.97
N ASP A 168 -10.10 -5.40 2.32
CA ASP A 168 -10.14 -5.49 0.87
C ASP A 168 -10.44 -4.12 0.24
N ALA A 169 -9.64 -3.71 -0.74
CA ALA A 169 -9.68 -2.35 -1.30
C ALA A 169 -10.96 -2.05 -2.12
N VAL A 170 -11.72 -3.07 -2.51
CA VAL A 170 -12.95 -2.92 -3.30
C VAL A 170 -14.18 -3.02 -2.40
N SER A 171 -14.34 -4.15 -1.71
CA SER A 171 -15.50 -4.45 -0.86
C SER A 171 -15.45 -3.80 0.52
N GLY A 172 -14.25 -3.45 0.99
CA GLY A 172 -14.05 -2.96 2.34
C GLY A 172 -14.11 -4.04 3.43
N GLN A 173 -14.16 -5.33 3.06
CA GLN A 173 -14.26 -6.43 4.02
C GLN A 173 -12.96 -6.59 4.81
N CYS A 174 -13.06 -6.50 6.13
CA CYS A 174 -11.97 -6.74 7.06
C CYS A 174 -11.76 -8.25 7.28
N ARG A 175 -10.53 -8.63 7.63
CA ARG A 175 -10.24 -10.03 8.01
C ARG A 175 -10.63 -10.25 9.47
N CYS A 176 -11.76 -10.92 9.71
CA CYS A 176 -12.29 -11.13 11.06
C CYS A 176 -11.55 -12.23 11.83
N GLN A 177 -11.49 -12.08 13.15
CA GLN A 177 -11.07 -13.13 14.07
C GLN A 177 -12.15 -14.22 14.12
N PRO A 178 -11.80 -15.46 14.55
CA PRO A 178 -12.82 -16.48 14.79
C PRO A 178 -13.90 -16.00 15.76
N GLY A 179 -15.17 -16.21 15.43
CA GLY A 179 -16.30 -15.80 16.28
C GLY A 179 -16.87 -14.40 15.98
N THR A 180 -16.20 -13.59 15.15
CA THR A 180 -16.68 -12.27 14.74
C THR A 180 -16.99 -12.20 13.24
N VAL A 181 -17.93 -11.33 12.86
CA VAL A 181 -18.44 -11.15 11.49
C VAL A 181 -18.79 -9.69 11.23
N GLY A 182 -19.27 -9.42 10.01
CA GLY A 182 -19.57 -8.09 9.50
C GLY A 182 -18.40 -7.54 8.69
N ARG A 183 -18.67 -6.48 7.91
CA ARG A 183 -17.65 -5.83 7.09
C ARG A 183 -16.48 -5.34 7.95
N GLN A 184 -16.79 -4.83 9.15
CA GLN A 184 -15.86 -4.26 10.11
C GLN A 184 -15.43 -5.25 11.20
N CYS A 185 -15.95 -6.48 11.21
CA CYS A 185 -15.70 -7.47 12.25
C CYS A 185 -16.11 -7.01 13.66
N ASP A 186 -17.19 -6.23 13.75
CA ASP A 186 -17.69 -5.58 14.96
C ASP A 186 -18.95 -6.29 15.52
N GLN A 187 -19.27 -7.47 15.00
CA GLN A 187 -20.45 -8.24 15.36
C GLN A 187 -20.05 -9.67 15.70
N CYS A 188 -20.81 -10.30 16.58
CA CYS A 188 -20.66 -11.72 16.85
C CYS A 188 -21.26 -12.55 15.72
N GLN A 189 -20.70 -13.74 15.48
CA GLN A 189 -21.29 -14.73 14.60
C GLN A 189 -22.75 -15.03 15.00
N PRO A 190 -23.61 -15.46 14.05
CA PRO A 190 -24.94 -15.94 14.36
C PRO A 190 -24.94 -16.95 15.51
N GLY A 191 -25.93 -16.85 16.40
CA GLY A 191 -26.00 -17.67 17.62
C GLY A 191 -25.06 -17.22 18.74
N HIS A 192 -24.38 -16.07 18.61
CA HIS A 192 -23.57 -15.45 19.66
C HIS A 192 -23.94 -13.99 19.88
N TRP A 193 -23.63 -13.46 21.06
CA TRP A 193 -23.95 -12.09 21.46
C TRP A 193 -22.89 -11.51 22.40
N GLY A 194 -22.91 -10.18 22.59
CA GLY A 194 -22.08 -9.50 23.57
C GLY A 194 -20.67 -9.12 23.09
N PHE A 195 -20.53 -8.71 21.83
CA PHE A 195 -19.28 -8.16 21.28
C PHE A 195 -18.65 -7.12 22.25
N PRO A 196 -17.32 -7.15 22.49
CA PRO A 196 -16.30 -7.97 21.81
C PRO A 196 -16.15 -9.40 22.36
N ALA A 197 -16.68 -9.70 23.55
CA ALA A 197 -16.59 -11.01 24.17
C ALA A 197 -17.78 -11.90 23.75
N CYS A 198 -17.77 -12.33 22.49
CA CYS A 198 -18.86 -13.11 21.91
C CYS A 198 -19.11 -14.43 22.66
N ARG A 199 -20.32 -14.57 23.21
CA ARG A 199 -20.78 -15.75 23.95
C ARG A 199 -21.99 -16.38 23.26
N PRO A 200 -22.15 -17.72 23.34
CA PRO A 200 -23.28 -18.39 22.71
C PRO A 200 -24.61 -17.92 23.33
N CYS A 201 -25.65 -17.93 22.51
CA CYS A 201 -27.02 -17.71 22.96
C CYS A 201 -27.45 -18.80 23.96
N GLN A 202 -28.13 -18.39 25.03
CA GLN A 202 -28.63 -19.29 26.06
C GLN A 202 -30.15 -19.31 26.00
N CYS A 203 -30.70 -20.15 25.12
CA CYS A 203 -32.13 -20.20 24.81
C CYS A 203 -32.80 -21.51 25.23
N ASN A 204 -32.22 -22.22 26.19
CA ASN A 204 -32.72 -23.51 26.72
C ASN A 204 -33.03 -24.57 25.63
N GLY A 205 -32.39 -24.49 24.46
CA GLY A 205 -32.66 -25.40 23.33
C GLY A 205 -33.88 -25.03 22.47
N HIS A 206 -34.61 -23.97 22.82
CA HIS A 206 -35.84 -23.56 22.12
C HIS A 206 -35.64 -22.42 21.10
N ALA A 207 -34.40 -21.92 20.94
CA ALA A 207 -34.01 -21.04 19.85
C ALA A 207 -32.50 -21.14 19.59
N GLU A 208 -32.08 -20.88 18.35
CA GLU A 208 -30.66 -20.86 17.95
C GLU A 208 -30.10 -19.45 17.82
N GLU A 209 -30.98 -18.45 17.67
CA GLU A 209 -30.61 -17.05 17.51
C GLU A 209 -31.08 -16.23 18.71
N CYS A 210 -30.28 -15.22 19.07
CA CYS A 210 -30.62 -14.23 20.07
C CYS A 210 -30.19 -12.85 19.59
N ASP A 211 -30.76 -11.82 20.20
CA ASP A 211 -30.39 -10.44 19.94
C ASP A 211 -28.89 -10.24 20.22
N PRO A 212 -28.12 -9.70 19.26
CA PRO A 212 -26.65 -9.70 19.32
C PRO A 212 -26.09 -8.78 20.42
N ARG A 213 -26.89 -7.85 20.95
CA ARG A 213 -26.48 -6.92 22.03
C ARG A 213 -26.92 -7.41 23.41
N THR A 214 -28.16 -7.85 23.53
CA THR A 214 -28.81 -8.17 24.80
C THR A 214 -28.82 -9.65 25.13
N GLY A 215 -28.62 -10.53 24.14
CA GLY A 215 -28.70 -11.98 24.30
C GLY A 215 -30.12 -12.51 24.49
N SER A 216 -31.16 -11.70 24.27
CA SER A 216 -32.54 -12.15 24.35
C SER A 216 -32.87 -13.05 23.17
N CYS A 217 -33.40 -14.23 23.43
CA CYS A 217 -33.71 -15.21 22.40
C CYS A 217 -34.79 -14.72 21.44
N LEU A 218 -34.59 -15.01 20.16
CA LEU A 218 -35.51 -14.60 19.10
C LEU A 218 -36.32 -15.83 18.67
N ARG A 219 -37.63 -15.64 18.49
CA ARG A 219 -38.55 -16.66 17.94
C ARG A 219 -38.50 -17.99 18.70
N CYS A 220 -38.80 -17.94 20.00
CA CYS A 220 -38.91 -19.13 20.85
C CYS A 220 -39.86 -20.17 20.23
N ARG A 221 -39.41 -21.43 20.19
CA ARG A 221 -40.14 -22.59 19.69
C ARG A 221 -40.89 -23.29 20.83
N ASP A 222 -41.64 -24.34 20.50
CA ASP A 222 -42.28 -25.23 21.49
C ASP A 222 -43.22 -24.54 22.49
N HIS A 223 -43.88 -23.48 22.04
CA HIS A 223 -44.77 -22.64 22.86
C HIS A 223 -44.09 -22.00 24.08
N THR A 224 -42.77 -21.86 24.04
CA THR A 224 -42.00 -21.20 25.11
C THR A 224 -41.94 -19.68 24.92
N ALA A 225 -41.73 -18.96 26.02
CA ALA A 225 -41.60 -17.51 26.10
C ALA A 225 -40.55 -17.11 27.16
N GLY A 226 -40.32 -15.80 27.31
CA GLY A 226 -39.28 -15.27 28.20
C GLY A 226 -37.99 -14.90 27.46
N ARG A 227 -37.01 -14.37 28.19
CA ARG A 227 -35.77 -13.83 27.59
C ARG A 227 -34.86 -14.95 27.06
N HIS A 228 -34.96 -16.12 27.65
CA HIS A 228 -34.18 -17.31 27.37
C HIS A 228 -35.06 -18.48 26.93
N CYS A 229 -36.30 -18.21 26.51
CA CYS A 229 -37.31 -19.22 26.18
C CYS A 229 -37.52 -20.22 27.34
N GLU A 230 -37.58 -19.69 28.57
CA GLU A 230 -37.64 -20.46 29.82
C GLU A 230 -39.05 -20.65 30.41
N ARG A 231 -40.07 -20.02 29.83
CA ARG A 231 -41.46 -20.03 30.32
C ARG A 231 -42.42 -20.66 29.36
#